data_AF-A0A314ZLP9-F1
#
_entry.id   AF-A0A314ZLP9-F1
#
_cell.length_a   1.000
_cell.length_b   1.000
_cell.length_c   1.000
_cell.angle_alpha   90.00
_cell.angle_beta   90.00
_cell.angle_gamma   90.00
#
_symmetry.space_group_name_H-M   'P 1'
#
loop_
_entity.id
_entity.type
_entity.pdbx_description
1 polymer ?
#
loop_
_entity_poly.entity_id
_entity_poly.type
_entity_poly.pdbx_seq_one_letter_code
_entity_poly.pdbx_strand_id
1 'polypeptide(L)'
;MPIENEVLTTVTTQILKNVSKVHDELRGSYKIHPPEITVHCPENLQNYSVAFEVKGGYIPPKIKFPYGKPHRIKLKPLRGLEDLSDAINIVEKGFELNTRKMENHDVFILDVEYQINSHNYLSSLVDRHSAKENPSEEDNEYWMHAEMKHPSVFKTKYGKLDLQDIDFNVDVGISRDINTVVPEEFRKELETGTKLLKETNPREIHRLTQERIRAMRARGKKKTAIECVNDLQELFIPNTFSKYIDVEQEFRYENSLKGGKVHDSVPWNLTWPKSMKVISRTDLNLNQFAAQGVVKYKRKDFVNEIGKILGKS
;
A
#
# COMPACT_ATOMS: atom_id res chain seq x y z
N MET A 1 -1.46 -23.61 26.73
CA MET A 1 -2.16 -22.33 27.01
C MET A 1 -1.32 -21.20 27.64
N PRO A 2 -0.03 -21.34 28.03
CA PRO A 2 0.76 -20.16 28.46
C PRO A 2 1.42 -19.37 27.31
N ILE A 3 1.74 -20.04 26.21
CA ILE A 3 2.61 -19.51 25.14
C ILE A 3 1.89 -18.47 24.26
N GLU A 4 0.57 -18.62 24.07
CA GLU A 4 -0.23 -17.63 23.31
C GLU A 4 -0.32 -16.29 24.05
N ASN A 5 -0.45 -16.28 25.38
CA ASN A 5 -0.52 -15.04 26.16
C ASN A 5 0.80 -14.25 26.17
N GLU A 6 1.94 -14.92 26.07
CA GLU A 6 3.28 -14.31 26.10
C GLU A 6 3.66 -13.67 24.74
N VAL A 7 3.27 -14.33 23.64
CA VAL A 7 3.40 -13.75 22.28
C VAL A 7 2.39 -12.63 22.08
N LEU A 8 1.13 -12.77 22.56
CA LEU A 8 0.13 -11.71 22.56
C LEU A 8 0.62 -10.46 23.30
N THR A 9 1.20 -10.62 24.49
CA THR A 9 1.73 -9.47 25.24
C THR A 9 2.88 -8.82 24.50
N THR A 10 3.82 -9.58 23.96
CA THR A 10 5.00 -9.00 23.28
C THR A 10 4.61 -8.14 22.06
N VAL A 11 3.69 -8.62 21.22
CA VAL A 11 3.24 -7.92 20.01
C VAL A 11 2.38 -6.69 20.35
N THR A 12 1.43 -6.83 21.28
CA THR A 12 0.58 -5.71 21.72
C THR A 12 1.39 -4.63 22.48
N THR A 13 2.47 -5.01 23.15
CA THR A 13 3.28 -4.12 24.01
C THR A 13 4.23 -3.22 23.22
N GLN A 14 4.60 -3.56 22.00
CA GLN A 14 5.58 -2.79 21.23
C GLN A 14 4.93 -1.68 20.39
N ILE A 15 3.74 -1.95 19.86
CA ILE A 15 2.97 -1.11 18.94
C ILE A 15 2.20 -0.01 19.69
N LEU A 16 1.70 -0.34 20.87
CA LEU A 16 0.89 0.56 21.71
C LEU A 16 1.66 1.04 22.93
N LYS A 17 2.98 0.81 22.98
CA LYS A 17 3.82 1.11 24.14
C LYS A 17 3.67 2.55 24.59
N ASN A 18 3.69 3.48 23.65
CA ASN A 18 3.61 4.90 23.98
C ASN A 18 2.18 5.28 24.38
N VAL A 19 1.19 4.76 23.66
CA VAL A 19 -0.23 5.00 23.92
C VAL A 19 -0.69 4.48 25.29
N SER A 20 -0.41 3.22 25.61
CA SER A 20 -0.76 2.65 26.92
C SER A 20 -0.08 3.40 28.06
N LYS A 21 1.16 3.84 27.86
CA LYS A 21 1.89 4.60 28.88
C LYS A 21 1.39 6.03 29.07
N VAL A 22 0.98 6.71 27.98
CA VAL A 22 0.30 8.01 28.09
C VAL A 22 -1.01 7.85 28.87
N HIS A 23 -1.80 6.83 28.54
CA HIS A 23 -3.02 6.50 29.25
C HIS A 23 -2.75 6.21 30.75
N ASP A 24 -1.75 5.39 31.07
CA ASP A 24 -1.43 5.03 32.46
C ASP A 24 -0.96 6.23 33.29
N GLU A 25 -0.17 7.13 32.70
CA GLU A 25 0.28 8.37 33.36
C GLU A 25 -0.89 9.30 33.71
N LEU A 26 -1.88 9.39 32.82
CA LEU A 26 -3.08 10.21 33.05
C LEU A 26 -4.01 9.57 34.10
N ARG A 27 -4.06 8.23 34.21
CA ARG A 27 -5.09 7.51 34.98
C ARG A 27 -4.98 7.76 36.48
N GLY A 28 -3.80 8.14 36.98
CA GLY A 28 -3.58 8.44 38.38
C GLY A 28 -4.33 9.68 38.87
N SER A 29 -4.35 10.74 38.07
CA SER A 29 -4.88 12.06 38.46
C SER A 29 -6.15 12.47 37.71
N TYR A 30 -6.52 11.75 36.65
CA TYR A 30 -7.63 12.12 35.77
C TYR A 30 -8.59 10.96 35.57
N LYS A 31 -9.85 11.28 35.34
CA LYS A 31 -10.81 10.35 34.76
C LYS A 31 -10.63 10.40 33.24
N ILE A 32 -10.30 9.24 32.67
CA ILE A 32 -10.02 9.09 31.25
C ILE A 32 -11.23 8.48 30.56
N HIS A 33 -11.62 9.04 29.43
CA HIS A 33 -12.58 8.45 28.52
C HIS A 33 -11.89 7.45 27.58
N PRO A 34 -12.61 6.44 27.06
CA PRO A 34 -12.03 5.45 26.15
C PRO A 34 -11.25 6.12 25.01
N PRO A 35 -9.95 5.84 24.87
CA PRO A 35 -9.14 6.50 23.86
C PRO A 35 -9.43 6.01 22.44
N GLU A 36 -9.12 6.85 21.48
CA GLU A 36 -9.19 6.57 20.06
C GLU A 36 -7.79 6.50 19.44
N ILE A 37 -7.57 5.51 18.59
CA ILE A 37 -6.33 5.37 17.81
C ILE A 37 -6.69 5.35 16.34
N THR A 38 -6.00 6.15 15.55
CA THR A 38 -6.04 6.09 14.09
C THR A 38 -4.63 5.88 13.57
N VAL A 39 -4.47 4.88 12.70
CA VAL A 39 -3.21 4.62 12.00
C VAL A 39 -3.41 4.93 10.53
N HIS A 40 -2.66 5.91 10.03
CA HIS A 40 -2.55 6.22 8.61
C HIS A 40 -1.40 5.37 8.05
N CYS A 41 -1.75 4.25 7.40
CA CYS A 41 -0.76 3.26 7.00
C CYS A 41 0.26 3.76 5.96
N PRO A 42 -0.13 4.51 4.90
CA PRO A 42 0.81 4.99 3.90
C PRO A 42 1.84 5.98 4.47
N GLU A 43 1.39 6.89 5.33
CA GLU A 43 2.24 7.91 5.96
C GLU A 43 3.04 7.36 7.15
N ASN A 44 2.73 6.14 7.59
CA ASN A 44 3.27 5.55 8.82
C ASN A 44 3.04 6.47 10.03
N LEU A 45 1.86 7.08 10.13
CA LEU A 45 1.49 7.97 11.23
C LEU A 45 0.47 7.30 12.14
N GLN A 46 0.69 7.42 13.45
CA GLN A 46 -0.24 6.99 14.47
C GLN A 46 -0.75 8.21 15.23
N ASN A 47 -2.04 8.47 15.15
CA ASN A 47 -2.72 9.45 15.98
C ASN A 47 -3.36 8.76 17.19
N TYR A 48 -3.12 9.30 18.37
CA TYR A 48 -3.73 8.91 19.62
C TYR A 48 -4.50 10.08 20.19
N SER A 49 -5.81 9.92 20.34
CA SER A 49 -6.69 10.91 20.93
C SER A 49 -7.27 10.39 22.23
N VAL A 50 -7.17 11.18 23.29
CA VAL A 50 -7.75 10.84 24.58
C VAL A 50 -8.43 12.05 25.19
N ALA A 51 -9.69 11.86 25.60
CA ALA A 51 -10.41 12.82 26.41
C ALA A 51 -10.24 12.48 27.90
N PHE A 52 -9.94 13.48 28.71
CA PHE A 52 -9.74 13.30 30.15
C PHE A 52 -10.18 14.53 30.94
N GLU A 53 -10.70 14.30 32.14
CA GLU A 53 -11.16 15.34 33.05
C GLU A 53 -10.51 15.16 34.43
N VAL A 54 -10.32 16.26 35.14
CA VAL A 54 -9.70 16.23 36.48
C VAL A 54 -10.54 15.36 37.40
N LYS A 55 -9.90 14.35 38.01
CA LYS A 55 -10.50 13.63 39.13
C LYS A 55 -10.24 14.48 40.37
N GLY A 56 -11.29 14.93 41.06
CA GLY A 56 -11.15 15.82 42.23
C GLY A 56 -10.02 15.35 43.17
N GLY A 57 -9.11 16.27 43.52
CA GLY A 57 -7.88 15.94 44.26
C GLY A 57 -6.69 16.82 43.86
N TYR A 58 -5.48 16.39 44.23
CA TYR A 58 -4.23 17.08 43.89
C TYR A 58 -3.87 16.86 42.42
N ILE A 59 -3.80 17.95 41.65
CA ILE A 59 -3.32 17.94 40.27
C ILE A 59 -1.82 18.29 40.28
N PRO A 60 -0.94 17.42 39.77
CA PRO A 60 0.47 17.75 39.66
C PRO A 60 0.63 18.94 38.70
N PRO A 61 1.47 19.95 39.00
CA PRO A 61 1.62 21.15 38.16
C PRO A 61 2.20 20.86 36.77
N LYS A 62 2.81 19.69 36.60
CA LYS A 62 3.36 19.19 35.34
C LYS A 62 3.20 17.68 35.25
N ILE A 63 2.92 17.18 34.06
CA ILE A 63 2.90 15.75 33.74
C ILE A 63 3.90 15.49 32.63
N LYS A 64 4.73 14.45 32.75
CA LYS A 64 5.78 14.13 31.78
C LYS A 64 5.45 12.86 31.03
N PHE A 65 5.65 12.90 29.71
CA PHE A 65 5.42 11.77 28.81
C PHE A 65 6.73 11.42 28.08
N PRO A 66 7.65 10.68 28.71
CA PRO A 66 8.96 10.34 28.12
C PRO A 66 8.86 9.17 27.13
N TYR A 67 7.92 9.25 26.18
CA TYR A 67 7.53 8.14 25.31
C TYR A 67 7.85 8.41 23.83
N GLY A 68 9.05 8.94 23.59
CA GLY A 68 9.52 9.29 22.25
C GLY A 68 9.03 10.66 21.80
N LYS A 69 9.75 11.25 20.85
CA LYS A 69 9.43 12.59 20.33
C LYS A 69 8.20 12.49 19.40
N PRO A 70 7.08 13.14 19.73
CA PRO A 70 5.91 13.16 18.85
C PRO A 70 6.17 14.06 17.63
N HIS A 71 5.51 13.74 16.51
CA HIS A 71 5.50 14.57 15.31
C HIS A 71 4.66 15.82 15.55
N ARG A 72 3.49 15.65 16.18
CA ARG A 72 2.55 16.72 16.50
C ARG A 72 1.85 16.43 17.82
N ILE A 73 1.53 17.48 18.56
CA ILE A 73 0.71 17.40 19.78
C ILE A 73 -0.28 18.54 19.75
N LYS A 74 -1.52 18.28 20.16
CA LYS A 74 -2.52 19.32 20.44
C LYS A 74 -3.20 19.03 21.75
N LEU A 75 -3.51 20.08 22.47
CA LEU A 75 -4.35 20.06 23.65
C LEU A 75 -5.45 21.08 23.43
N LYS A 76 -6.70 20.67 23.62
CA LYS A 76 -7.84 21.58 23.53
C LYS A 76 -8.87 21.23 24.61
N PRO A 77 -9.53 22.23 25.21
CA PRO A 77 -10.72 21.97 25.99
C PRO A 77 -11.85 21.55 25.05
N LEU A 78 -12.72 20.66 25.52
CA LEU A 78 -13.90 20.21 24.78
C LEU A 78 -14.88 21.37 24.59
N ARG A 79 -14.96 22.26 25.59
CA ARG A 79 -15.73 23.51 25.52
C ARG A 79 -14.83 24.63 24.98
N GLY A 80 -15.34 25.43 24.05
CA GLY A 80 -14.59 26.55 23.46
C GLY A 80 -13.59 26.16 22.37
N LEU A 81 -13.02 24.94 22.40
CA LEU A 81 -12.08 24.42 21.40
C LEU A 81 -10.85 25.32 21.15
N GLU A 82 -10.48 26.14 22.13
CA GLU A 82 -9.30 26.99 22.06
C GLU A 82 -8.02 26.14 22.07
N ASP A 83 -7.02 26.55 21.30
CA ASP A 83 -5.76 25.81 21.23
C ASP A 83 -4.91 26.08 22.49
N LEU A 84 -4.68 25.04 23.29
CA LEU A 84 -3.84 25.09 24.49
C LEU A 84 -2.42 24.56 24.22
N SER A 85 -1.94 24.68 22.98
CA SER A 85 -0.56 24.31 22.60
C SER A 85 0.51 24.96 23.49
N ASP A 86 0.26 26.16 24.03
CA ASP A 86 1.16 26.85 24.98
C ASP A 86 1.31 26.14 26.35
N ALA A 87 0.46 25.16 26.64
CA ALA A 87 0.57 24.29 27.81
C ALA A 87 1.49 23.09 27.55
N ILE A 88 1.96 22.89 26.31
CA ILE A 88 2.74 21.74 25.89
C ILE A 88 4.20 22.15 25.69
N ASN A 89 5.11 21.44 26.34
CA ASN A 89 6.55 21.60 26.11
C ASN A 89 7.11 20.32 25.52
N ILE A 90 7.58 20.36 24.26
CA ILE A 90 8.27 19.23 23.65
C ILE A 90 9.69 19.15 24.23
N VAL A 91 10.06 17.99 24.73
CA VAL A 91 11.39 17.69 25.28
C VAL A 91 12.08 16.62 24.44
N GLU A 92 13.40 16.46 24.59
CA GLU A 92 14.20 15.56 23.74
C GLU A 92 13.65 14.13 23.63
N LYS A 93 13.09 13.60 24.73
CA LYS A 93 12.57 12.23 24.82
C LYS A 93 11.04 12.13 24.86
N GLY A 94 10.31 13.22 24.60
CA GLY A 94 8.87 13.25 24.84
C GLY A 94 8.24 14.63 24.88
N PHE A 95 7.25 14.78 25.75
CA PHE A 95 6.63 16.08 26.00
C PHE A 95 6.17 16.21 27.46
N GLU A 96 5.90 17.43 27.88
CA GLU A 96 5.36 17.75 29.20
C GLU A 96 4.09 18.60 29.05
N LEU A 97 3.08 18.32 29.86
CA LEU A 97 1.87 19.15 29.98
C LEU A 97 1.95 20.01 31.23
N ASN A 98 1.78 21.32 31.07
CA ASN A 98 1.66 22.28 32.16
C ASN A 98 0.18 22.43 32.54
N THR A 99 -0.20 21.75 33.61
CA THR A 99 -1.59 21.65 34.07
C THR A 99 -2.09 22.94 34.73
N ARG A 100 -1.20 23.88 35.06
CA ARG A 100 -1.61 25.17 35.66
C ARG A 100 -2.45 26.03 34.73
N LYS A 101 -2.34 25.79 33.41
CA LYS A 101 -3.11 26.47 32.37
C LYS A 101 -4.43 25.76 32.05
N MET A 102 -4.72 24.66 32.72
CA MET A 102 -5.92 23.85 32.52
C MET A 102 -6.91 24.18 33.63
N GLU A 103 -8.11 24.65 33.28
CA GLU A 103 -9.16 24.93 34.25
C GLU A 103 -9.70 23.63 34.90
N ASN A 104 -10.02 23.67 36.20
CA ASN A 104 -10.28 22.48 37.02
C ASN A 104 -11.55 21.67 36.66
N HIS A 105 -12.36 22.11 35.70
CA HIS A 105 -13.68 21.52 35.41
C HIS A 105 -13.98 21.30 33.92
N ASP A 106 -12.97 21.40 33.05
CA ASP A 106 -13.17 21.08 31.63
C ASP A 106 -12.70 19.65 31.31
N VAL A 107 -13.30 19.09 30.26
CA VAL A 107 -12.83 17.89 29.61
C VAL A 107 -11.79 18.33 28.59
N PHE A 108 -10.58 17.80 28.67
CA PHE A 108 -9.51 18.11 27.74
C PHE A 108 -9.32 16.96 26.76
N ILE A 109 -9.08 17.30 25.50
CA ILE A 109 -8.67 16.36 24.47
C ILE A 109 -7.18 16.56 24.20
N LEU A 110 -6.41 15.50 24.41
CA LEU A 110 -5.01 15.42 24.01
C LEU A 110 -4.92 14.57 22.75
N ASP A 111 -4.50 15.19 21.66
CA ASP A 111 -4.18 14.54 20.39
C ASP A 111 -2.66 14.45 20.26
N VAL A 112 -2.12 13.23 20.14
CA VAL A 112 -0.68 12.99 20.02
C VAL A 112 -0.42 12.16 18.76
N GLU A 113 0.41 12.68 17.88
CA GLU A 113 0.79 12.03 16.63
C GLU A 113 2.24 11.55 16.71
N TYR A 114 2.45 10.28 16.39
CA TYR A 114 3.76 9.63 16.36
C TYR A 114 4.07 9.07 14.98
N GLN A 115 5.34 9.18 14.58
CA GLN A 115 5.85 8.43 13.44
C GLN A 115 6.07 6.96 13.84
N ILE A 116 5.51 6.05 13.06
CA ILE A 116 5.76 4.62 13.17
C ILE A 116 7.08 4.33 12.46
N ASN A 117 8.09 3.93 13.23
CA ASN A 117 9.42 3.58 12.71
C ASN A 117 9.63 2.06 12.54
N SER A 118 8.68 1.24 12.98
CA SER A 118 8.81 -0.21 12.93
C SER A 118 8.29 -0.76 11.61
N HIS A 119 9.17 -1.40 10.84
CA HIS A 119 8.83 -2.07 9.57
C HIS A 119 7.75 -3.14 9.72
N ASN A 120 7.67 -3.78 10.90
CA ASN A 120 6.74 -4.89 11.13
C ASN A 120 5.42 -4.43 11.76
N TYR A 121 5.24 -3.13 12.04
CA TYR A 121 4.09 -2.60 12.78
C TYR A 121 2.74 -3.07 12.22
N LEU A 122 2.54 -2.91 10.91
CA LEU A 122 1.28 -3.29 10.27
C LEU A 122 1.10 -4.81 10.23
N SER A 123 2.16 -5.57 9.94
CA SER A 123 2.12 -7.05 9.93
C SER A 123 1.83 -7.66 11.30
N SER A 124 2.12 -6.93 12.38
CA SER A 124 1.75 -7.34 13.74
C SER A 124 0.31 -6.99 14.13
N LEU A 125 -0.35 -6.10 13.39
CA LEU A 125 -1.75 -5.72 13.63
C LEU A 125 -2.73 -6.41 12.69
N VAL A 126 -2.28 -6.76 11.47
CA VAL A 126 -3.16 -7.25 10.40
C VAL A 126 -2.51 -8.44 9.73
N ASP A 127 -3.26 -9.54 9.62
CA ASP A 127 -2.95 -10.64 8.71
C ASP A 127 -3.48 -10.31 7.30
N ARG A 128 -2.63 -10.56 6.30
CA ARG A 128 -2.89 -10.22 4.90
C ARG A 128 -2.56 -11.42 4.04
N HIS A 129 -3.56 -11.90 3.30
CA HIS A 129 -3.42 -13.03 2.39
C HIS A 129 -3.95 -12.67 0.99
N SER A 130 -3.17 -13.00 -0.05
CA SER A 130 -3.66 -13.04 -1.42
C SER A 130 -3.51 -14.43 -2.00
N ALA A 131 -4.50 -14.86 -2.79
CA ALA A 131 -4.45 -16.11 -3.51
C ALA A 131 -4.99 -15.90 -4.93
N LYS A 132 -4.30 -16.50 -5.91
CA LYS A 132 -4.79 -16.54 -7.29
C LYS A 132 -5.84 -17.66 -7.40
N GLU A 133 -7.05 -17.33 -7.85
CA GLU A 133 -8.05 -18.35 -8.17
C GLU A 133 -7.83 -18.88 -9.60
N ASN A 134 -8.45 -20.02 -9.90
CA ASN A 134 -8.31 -20.75 -11.16
C ASN A 134 -8.42 -19.78 -12.37
N PRO A 135 -7.42 -19.76 -13.26
CA PRO A 135 -7.45 -18.89 -14.42
C PRO A 135 -8.63 -19.27 -15.32
N SER A 136 -9.52 -18.32 -15.58
CA SER A 136 -10.54 -18.48 -16.62
C SER A 136 -9.97 -18.05 -17.98
N GLU A 137 -10.69 -18.36 -19.06
CA GLU A 137 -10.27 -17.92 -20.39
C GLU A 137 -10.39 -16.39 -20.56
N GLU A 138 -11.34 -15.77 -19.87
CA GLU A 138 -11.66 -14.34 -20.03
C GLU A 138 -10.94 -13.45 -19.03
N ASP A 139 -11.01 -13.81 -17.74
CA ASP A 139 -10.53 -13.02 -16.62
C ASP A 139 -9.70 -13.86 -15.63
N ASN A 140 -8.72 -13.24 -14.98
CA ASN A 140 -8.00 -13.83 -13.86
C ASN A 140 -8.38 -13.11 -12.56
N GLU A 141 -8.78 -13.87 -11.56
CA GLU A 141 -9.20 -13.34 -10.27
C GLU A 141 -8.16 -13.65 -9.17
N TYR A 142 -7.94 -12.66 -8.32
CA TYR A 142 -7.02 -12.73 -7.19
C TYR A 142 -7.77 -12.30 -5.94
N TRP A 143 -8.04 -13.25 -5.06
CA TRP A 143 -8.67 -12.98 -3.78
C TRP A 143 -7.71 -12.26 -2.84
N MET A 144 -8.26 -11.33 -2.09
CA MET A 144 -7.60 -10.56 -1.05
C MET A 144 -8.38 -10.73 0.24
N HIS A 145 -7.66 -10.96 1.33
CA HIS A 145 -8.22 -11.01 2.66
C HIS A 145 -7.31 -10.27 3.63
N ALA A 146 -7.90 -9.34 4.37
CA ALA A 146 -7.25 -8.63 5.46
C ALA A 146 -8.03 -8.84 6.75
N GLU A 147 -7.36 -9.17 7.85
CA GLU A 147 -7.99 -9.37 9.15
C GLU A 147 -7.12 -8.79 10.27
N MET A 148 -7.75 -8.04 11.19
CA MET A 148 -7.10 -7.52 12.38
C MET A 148 -6.82 -8.65 13.38
N LYS A 149 -5.60 -8.70 13.89
CA LYS A 149 -5.19 -9.64 14.93
C LYS A 149 -5.82 -9.26 16.27
N HIS A 150 -6.45 -10.21 16.96
CA HIS A 150 -6.97 -10.05 18.33
C HIS A 150 -7.89 -8.83 18.56
N PRO A 151 -8.96 -8.64 17.75
CA PRO A 151 -9.84 -7.47 17.87
C PRO A 151 -10.53 -7.35 19.24
N SER A 152 -10.76 -8.47 19.93
CA SER A 152 -11.36 -8.51 21.27
C SER A 152 -10.51 -7.80 22.33
N VAL A 153 -9.18 -7.92 22.25
CA VAL A 153 -8.24 -7.26 23.17
C VAL A 153 -8.30 -5.75 22.99
N PHE A 154 -8.39 -5.28 21.74
CA PHE A 154 -8.49 -3.86 21.45
C PHE A 154 -9.83 -3.27 21.90
N LYS A 155 -10.95 -3.97 21.71
CA LYS A 155 -12.28 -3.53 22.20
C LYS A 155 -12.34 -3.33 23.70
N THR A 156 -11.54 -4.06 24.47
CA THR A 156 -11.53 -3.95 25.94
C THR A 156 -10.70 -2.75 26.41
N LYS A 157 -9.69 -2.33 25.64
CA LYS A 157 -8.73 -1.29 26.03
C LYS A 157 -8.98 0.07 25.38
N TYR A 158 -9.56 0.09 24.19
CA TYR A 158 -9.72 1.27 23.35
C TYR A 158 -11.19 1.44 22.99
N GLY A 159 -11.64 2.70 22.96
CA GLY A 159 -12.98 3.01 22.46
C GLY A 159 -13.05 2.85 20.94
N LYS A 160 -11.95 3.16 20.26
CA LYS A 160 -11.85 3.13 18.80
C LYS A 160 -10.43 2.79 18.36
N LEU A 161 -10.33 1.96 17.32
CA LEU A 161 -9.09 1.71 16.60
C LEU A 161 -9.44 1.66 15.10
N ASP A 162 -8.90 2.58 14.34
CA ASP A 162 -9.05 2.68 12.89
C ASP A 162 -7.69 2.51 12.23
N LEU A 163 -7.59 1.56 11.30
CA LEU A 163 -6.46 1.37 10.42
C LEU A 163 -6.91 1.82 9.02
N GLN A 164 -6.37 2.95 8.57
CA GLN A 164 -6.73 3.55 7.30
C GLN A 164 -5.73 3.18 6.22
N ASP A 165 -6.23 2.95 5.01
CA ASP A 165 -5.43 2.82 3.81
C ASP A 165 -4.41 1.67 3.89
N ILE A 166 -4.85 0.51 4.40
CA ILE A 166 -4.01 -0.69 4.48
C ILE A 166 -3.67 -1.16 3.08
N ASP A 167 -2.39 -1.06 2.72
CA ASP A 167 -1.91 -1.48 1.41
C ASP A 167 -1.95 -3.01 1.24
N PHE A 168 -2.46 -3.41 0.08
CA PHE A 168 -2.44 -4.77 -0.45
C PHE A 168 -1.76 -4.77 -1.81
N ASN A 169 -0.81 -5.70 -1.99
CA ASN A 169 -0.04 -5.82 -3.23
C ASN A 169 -0.33 -7.17 -3.88
N VAL A 170 -0.90 -7.15 -5.08
CA VAL A 170 -1.20 -8.36 -5.87
C VAL A 170 -0.37 -8.35 -7.13
N ASP A 171 0.46 -9.39 -7.34
CA ASP A 171 1.24 -9.56 -8.56
C ASP A 171 0.40 -10.23 -9.66
N VAL A 172 -0.09 -9.40 -10.59
CA VAL A 172 -0.82 -9.87 -11.77
C VAL A 172 0.18 -10.31 -12.85
N GLY A 173 0.31 -11.61 -13.07
CA GLY A 173 1.23 -12.15 -14.08
C GLY A 173 0.74 -11.91 -15.50
N ILE A 174 1.52 -11.19 -16.32
CA ILE A 174 1.13 -10.81 -17.71
C ILE A 174 2.07 -11.34 -18.79
N SER A 175 3.29 -11.77 -18.43
CA SER A 175 4.32 -12.21 -19.39
C SER A 175 3.87 -13.36 -20.29
N ARG A 176 3.18 -14.35 -19.74
CA ARG A 176 2.66 -15.48 -20.51
C ARG A 176 1.63 -15.02 -21.54
N ASP A 177 0.77 -14.09 -21.16
CA ASP A 177 -0.30 -13.57 -22.02
C ASP A 177 0.25 -12.72 -23.17
N ILE A 178 1.34 -11.98 -22.94
CA ILE A 178 2.06 -11.29 -24.03
C ILE A 178 2.65 -12.34 -24.99
N ASN A 179 3.37 -13.33 -24.45
CA ASN A 179 4.11 -14.31 -25.26
C ASN A 179 3.22 -15.18 -26.16
N THR A 180 1.96 -15.43 -25.81
CA THR A 180 0.99 -16.18 -26.63
C THR A 180 0.43 -15.38 -27.80
N VAL A 181 0.52 -14.04 -27.73
CA VAL A 181 -0.08 -13.13 -28.72
C VAL A 181 0.96 -12.60 -29.70
N VAL A 182 2.23 -12.52 -29.30
CA VAL A 182 3.33 -12.04 -30.15
C VAL A 182 3.48 -12.92 -31.42
N PRO A 183 3.27 -12.36 -32.62
CA PRO A 183 3.47 -13.08 -33.89
C PRO A 183 4.94 -13.41 -34.15
N GLU A 184 5.21 -14.51 -34.86
CA GLU A 184 6.59 -14.93 -35.18
C GLU A 184 7.27 -13.93 -36.13
N GLU A 185 6.51 -13.35 -37.06
CA GLU A 185 6.97 -12.30 -37.98
C GLU A 185 7.45 -11.06 -37.23
N PHE A 186 6.80 -10.71 -36.12
CA PHE A 186 7.21 -9.61 -35.26
C PHE A 186 8.55 -9.91 -34.57
N ARG A 187 8.71 -11.13 -34.05
CA ARG A 187 9.99 -11.58 -33.45
C ARG A 187 11.12 -11.53 -34.46
N LYS A 188 10.86 -12.05 -35.67
CA LYS A 188 11.81 -12.02 -36.77
C LYS A 188 12.18 -10.59 -37.20
N GLU A 189 11.21 -9.67 -37.24
CA GLU A 189 11.45 -8.25 -37.54
C GLU A 189 12.39 -7.61 -36.50
N LEU A 190 12.15 -7.84 -35.20
CA LEU A 190 13.00 -7.34 -34.11
C LEU A 190 14.40 -7.94 -34.16
N GLU A 191 14.52 -9.26 -34.27
CA GLU A 191 15.82 -9.95 -34.33
C GLU A 191 16.65 -9.46 -35.53
N THR A 192 16.03 -9.35 -36.70
CA THR A 192 16.70 -8.83 -37.91
C THR A 192 17.13 -7.38 -37.71
N GLY A 193 16.30 -6.56 -37.06
CA GLY A 193 16.65 -5.19 -36.68
C GLY A 193 17.88 -5.12 -35.76
N THR A 194 17.93 -5.96 -34.72
CA THR A 194 19.08 -6.01 -33.81
C THR A 194 20.36 -6.50 -34.48
N LYS A 195 20.26 -7.47 -35.41
CA LYS A 195 21.40 -7.94 -36.22
C LYS A 195 21.92 -6.83 -37.13
N LEU A 196 21.01 -6.09 -37.77
CA LEU A 196 21.37 -4.98 -38.65
C LEU A 196 22.12 -3.86 -37.93
N LEU A 197 21.78 -3.56 -36.67
CA LEU A 197 22.49 -2.57 -35.85
C LEU A 197 23.94 -2.98 -35.51
N LYS A 198 24.25 -4.27 -35.53
CA LYS A 198 25.58 -4.82 -35.19
C LYS A 198 26.42 -5.14 -36.43
N GLU A 199 25.82 -5.12 -37.62
CA GLU A 199 26.46 -5.53 -38.86
C GLU A 199 27.19 -4.36 -39.53
N THR A 200 28.37 -4.62 -40.07
CA THR A 200 29.20 -3.62 -40.77
C THR A 200 29.37 -3.96 -42.25
N ASN A 201 29.15 -5.21 -42.66
CA ASN A 201 29.28 -5.65 -44.04
C ASN A 201 28.12 -5.13 -44.93
N PRO A 202 28.38 -4.33 -45.98
CA PRO A 202 27.33 -3.76 -46.83
C PRO A 202 26.40 -4.78 -47.51
N ARG A 203 26.90 -5.97 -47.87
CA ARG A 203 26.08 -7.02 -48.51
C ARG A 203 25.10 -7.65 -47.52
N GLU A 204 25.57 -7.93 -46.30
CA GLU A 204 24.71 -8.46 -45.23
C GLU A 204 23.70 -7.42 -44.75
N ILE A 205 24.08 -6.14 -44.65
CA ILE A 205 23.13 -5.04 -44.37
C ILE A 205 22.00 -5.03 -45.40
N HIS A 206 22.30 -5.13 -46.70
CA HIS A 206 21.28 -5.17 -47.74
C HIS A 206 20.36 -6.39 -47.58
N ARG A 207 20.93 -7.58 -47.35
CA ARG A 207 20.16 -8.83 -47.14
C ARG A 207 19.23 -8.72 -45.93
N LEU A 208 19.74 -8.27 -44.79
CA LEU A 208 18.97 -8.07 -43.54
C LEU A 208 17.89 -7.00 -43.70
N THR A 209 18.16 -5.94 -44.46
CA THR A 209 17.15 -4.90 -44.76
C THR A 209 15.98 -5.49 -45.55
N GLN A 210 16.25 -6.28 -46.58
CA GLN A 210 15.21 -6.96 -47.36
C GLN A 210 14.41 -7.95 -46.51
N GLU A 211 15.08 -8.69 -45.63
CA GLU A 211 14.44 -9.62 -44.69
C GLU A 211 13.51 -8.89 -43.70
N ARG A 212 13.95 -7.74 -43.16
CA ARG A 212 13.14 -6.89 -42.28
C ARG A 212 11.90 -6.35 -43.00
N ILE A 213 12.04 -5.87 -44.24
CA ILE A 213 10.91 -5.37 -45.04
C ILE A 213 9.89 -6.48 -45.33
N ARG A 214 10.35 -7.70 -45.63
CA ARG A 214 9.47 -8.86 -45.85
C ARG A 214 8.68 -9.22 -44.59
N ALA A 215 9.35 -9.27 -43.43
CA ALA A 215 8.70 -9.54 -42.15
C ALA A 215 7.65 -8.45 -41.80
N MET A 216 8.01 -7.17 -41.98
CA MET A 216 7.09 -6.05 -41.76
C MET A 216 5.84 -6.13 -42.65
N ARG A 217 6.00 -6.46 -43.95
CA ARG A 217 4.87 -6.64 -44.88
C ARG A 217 4.00 -7.84 -44.51
N ALA A 218 4.60 -8.96 -44.12
CA ALA A 218 3.87 -10.16 -43.71
C ALA A 218 2.99 -9.93 -42.48
N ARG A 219 3.41 -9.05 -41.57
CA ARG A 219 2.65 -8.62 -40.39
C ARG A 219 1.43 -7.74 -40.71
N GLY A 220 1.31 -7.22 -41.94
CA GLY A 220 0.15 -6.43 -42.37
C GLY A 220 -0.03 -5.07 -41.69
N LYS A 221 0.98 -4.58 -40.97
CA LYS A 221 0.97 -3.29 -40.26
C LYS A 221 1.88 -2.28 -40.94
N LYS A 222 1.44 -1.00 -40.94
CA LYS A 222 2.23 0.13 -41.44
C LYS A 222 3.31 0.61 -40.45
N LYS A 223 3.12 0.34 -39.15
CA LYS A 223 4.08 0.65 -38.09
C LYS A 223 5.24 -0.36 -38.11
N THR A 224 6.45 0.08 -37.82
CA THR A 224 7.63 -0.76 -37.59
C THR A 224 7.54 -1.49 -36.25
N ALA A 225 8.32 -2.57 -36.08
CA ALA A 225 8.36 -3.29 -34.81
C ALA A 225 8.80 -2.41 -33.63
N ILE A 226 9.67 -1.42 -33.85
CA ILE A 226 10.12 -0.48 -32.80
C ILE A 226 8.95 0.42 -32.35
N GLU A 227 8.16 0.94 -33.29
CA GLU A 227 6.98 1.75 -32.96
C GLU A 227 5.94 0.92 -32.19
N CYS A 228 5.72 -0.33 -32.61
CA CYS A 228 4.86 -1.26 -31.86
C CYS A 228 5.39 -1.56 -30.45
N VAL A 229 6.72 -1.67 -30.26
CA VAL A 229 7.31 -1.83 -28.91
C VAL A 229 7.03 -0.59 -28.04
N ASN A 230 7.11 0.62 -28.60
CA ASN A 230 6.76 1.83 -27.87
C ASN A 230 5.28 1.85 -27.46
N ASP A 231 4.38 1.53 -28.39
CA ASP A 231 2.94 1.41 -28.10
C ASP A 231 2.68 0.37 -26.98
N LEU A 232 3.39 -0.78 -27.01
CA LEU A 232 3.28 -1.79 -25.95
C LEU A 232 3.77 -1.27 -24.60
N GLN A 233 4.83 -0.46 -24.57
CA GLN A 233 5.35 0.11 -23.32
C GLN A 233 4.35 1.03 -22.63
N GLU A 234 3.49 1.70 -23.40
CA GLU A 234 2.41 2.56 -22.88
C GLU A 234 1.35 1.75 -22.12
N LEU A 235 1.11 0.49 -22.50
CA LEU A 235 0.17 -0.40 -21.79
C LEU A 235 0.60 -0.72 -20.35
N PHE A 236 1.89 -0.62 -20.05
CA PHE A 236 2.45 -0.89 -18.73
C PHE A 236 2.56 0.39 -17.86
N ILE A 237 2.10 1.54 -18.36
CA ILE A 237 1.99 2.76 -17.55
C ILE A 237 0.81 2.57 -16.59
N PRO A 238 0.92 2.92 -15.29
CA PRO A 238 -0.13 2.60 -14.32
C PRO A 238 -1.52 3.10 -14.68
N ASN A 239 -1.63 4.33 -15.22
CA ASN A 239 -2.89 4.93 -15.66
C ASN A 239 -3.50 4.23 -16.89
N THR A 240 -2.68 3.60 -17.73
CA THR A 240 -3.16 2.83 -18.88
C THR A 240 -3.55 1.43 -18.44
N PHE A 241 -2.72 0.80 -17.61
CA PHE A 241 -2.92 -0.56 -17.15
C PHE A 241 -4.15 -0.71 -16.25
N SER A 242 -4.51 0.35 -15.50
CA SER A 242 -5.70 0.36 -14.64
C SER A 242 -7.00 0.02 -15.38
N LYS A 243 -7.08 0.25 -16.70
CA LYS A 243 -8.24 -0.11 -17.53
C LYS A 243 -8.52 -1.62 -17.56
N TYR A 244 -7.51 -2.43 -17.31
CA TYR A 244 -7.59 -3.89 -17.32
C TYR A 244 -7.74 -4.48 -15.92
N ILE A 245 -7.88 -3.65 -14.90
CA ILE A 245 -7.95 -4.06 -13.50
C ILE A 245 -9.22 -3.50 -12.89
N ASP A 246 -10.07 -4.40 -12.40
CA ASP A 246 -11.14 -4.02 -11.49
C ASP A 246 -10.77 -4.51 -10.08
N VAL A 247 -10.98 -3.64 -9.09
CA VAL A 247 -10.87 -4.00 -7.68
C VAL A 247 -12.27 -3.89 -7.10
N GLU A 248 -12.75 -4.98 -6.54
CA GLU A 248 -14.14 -5.12 -6.10
C GLU A 248 -14.26 -5.31 -4.58
N GLN A 249 -15.50 -5.15 -4.08
CA GLN A 249 -15.89 -5.35 -2.68
C GLN A 249 -15.31 -4.29 -1.73
N GLU A 250 -14.67 -4.70 -0.63
CA GLU A 250 -14.21 -3.83 0.46
C GLU A 250 -12.84 -3.20 0.18
N PHE A 251 -12.33 -3.35 -1.03
CA PHE A 251 -11.05 -2.82 -1.47
C PHE A 251 -11.25 -1.79 -2.57
N ARG A 252 -10.32 -0.83 -2.64
CA ARG A 252 -10.25 0.18 -3.71
C ARG A 252 -8.92 0.09 -4.45
N TYR A 253 -8.95 0.31 -5.76
CA TYR A 253 -7.73 0.46 -6.55
C TYR A 253 -7.05 1.78 -6.19
N GLU A 254 -5.75 1.73 -5.91
CA GLU A 254 -4.93 2.92 -5.70
C GLU A 254 -4.01 3.15 -6.90
N ASN A 255 -3.19 2.15 -7.23
CA ASN A 255 -2.17 2.29 -8.26
C ASN A 255 -1.71 0.92 -8.77
N SER A 256 -0.83 0.92 -9.77
CA SER A 256 -0.09 -0.27 -10.18
C SER A 256 1.37 0.08 -10.48
N LEU A 257 2.26 -0.90 -10.36
CA LEU A 257 3.68 -0.74 -10.62
C LEU A 257 4.18 -1.88 -11.49
N LYS A 258 5.16 -1.60 -12.35
CA LYS A 258 5.84 -2.64 -13.13
C LYS A 258 6.56 -3.58 -12.16
N GLY A 259 6.24 -4.87 -12.22
CA GLY A 259 6.94 -5.90 -11.47
C GLY A 259 8.32 -6.21 -12.06
N GLY A 260 8.96 -7.27 -11.54
CA GLY A 260 10.28 -7.70 -12.01
C GLY A 260 10.30 -7.95 -13.52
N LYS A 261 11.44 -7.65 -14.17
CA LYS A 261 11.65 -7.95 -15.59
C LYS A 261 11.90 -9.44 -15.78
N VAL A 262 11.48 -9.99 -16.92
CA VAL A 262 11.89 -11.34 -17.33
C VAL A 262 13.38 -11.28 -17.65
N HIS A 263 14.21 -11.98 -16.87
CA HIS A 263 15.65 -12.14 -17.12
C HIS A 263 15.89 -13.49 -17.80
N ASP A 264 15.34 -13.69 -18.99
CA ASP A 264 15.65 -14.88 -19.80
C ASP A 264 16.24 -14.42 -21.13
N SER A 265 17.51 -14.77 -21.31
CA SER A 265 18.45 -14.83 -22.46
C SER A 265 18.00 -14.60 -23.92
N VAL A 266 16.89 -13.93 -24.19
CA VAL A 266 16.30 -13.82 -25.53
C VAL A 266 16.39 -12.39 -26.05
N PRO A 267 16.97 -12.14 -27.24
CA PRO A 267 17.18 -10.79 -27.78
C PRO A 267 15.91 -9.95 -27.97
N TRP A 268 14.72 -10.57 -28.02
CA TRP A 268 13.43 -9.89 -28.16
C TRP A 268 12.66 -9.72 -26.84
N ASN A 269 13.17 -10.22 -25.70
CA ASN A 269 12.51 -10.06 -24.40
C ASN A 269 12.58 -8.62 -23.85
N LEU A 270 13.12 -7.69 -24.65
CA LEU A 270 13.40 -6.33 -24.23
C LEU A 270 12.13 -5.70 -23.63
N THR A 271 12.20 -5.56 -22.31
CA THR A 271 11.60 -4.52 -21.48
C THR A 271 10.13 -4.60 -21.05
N TRP A 272 9.35 -5.64 -21.33
CA TRP A 272 8.04 -5.77 -20.67
C TRP A 272 8.13 -6.50 -19.31
N PRO A 273 7.33 -6.09 -18.32
CA PRO A 273 7.41 -6.67 -16.98
C PRO A 273 6.78 -8.06 -16.93
N LYS A 274 7.27 -8.91 -16.02
CA LYS A 274 6.74 -10.26 -15.80
C LYS A 274 5.32 -10.21 -15.24
N SER A 275 5.12 -9.29 -14.31
CA SER A 275 3.88 -8.99 -13.62
C SER A 275 3.66 -7.50 -13.52
N MET A 276 2.42 -7.08 -13.31
CA MET A 276 2.09 -5.76 -12.79
C MET A 276 1.66 -5.94 -11.34
N LYS A 277 2.32 -5.23 -10.42
CA LYS A 277 1.93 -5.18 -9.02
C LYS A 277 0.76 -4.21 -8.89
N VAL A 278 -0.42 -4.71 -8.64
CA VAL A 278 -1.61 -3.92 -8.34
C VAL A 278 -1.61 -3.59 -6.86
N ILE A 279 -1.77 -2.30 -6.55
CA ILE A 279 -1.87 -1.77 -5.21
C ILE A 279 -3.33 -1.43 -4.96
N SER A 280 -3.92 -2.11 -3.99
CA SER A 280 -5.26 -1.83 -3.48
C SER A 280 -5.20 -1.44 -2.01
N ARG A 281 -6.24 -0.75 -1.54
CA ARG A 281 -6.37 -0.29 -0.17
C ARG A 281 -7.70 -0.68 0.44
N THR A 282 -7.70 -0.87 1.75
CA THR A 282 -8.90 -1.09 2.55
C THR A 282 -8.72 -0.46 3.93
N ASP A 283 -9.82 -0.24 4.63
CA ASP A 283 -9.82 0.33 5.97
C ASP A 283 -10.37 -0.73 6.92
N LEU A 284 -9.73 -0.92 8.08
CA LEU A 284 -10.19 -1.84 9.12
C LEU A 284 -10.43 -1.08 10.42
N ASN A 285 -11.46 -1.49 11.15
CA ASN A 285 -11.74 -0.93 12.47
C ASN A 285 -12.29 -2.01 13.42
N LEU A 286 -12.61 -1.64 14.67
CA LEU A 286 -13.11 -2.62 15.65
C LEU A 286 -14.51 -3.18 15.31
N ASN A 287 -15.30 -2.48 14.50
CA ASN A 287 -16.61 -2.96 14.05
C ASN A 287 -16.50 -3.80 12.77
N GLN A 288 -15.58 -3.43 11.88
CA GLN A 288 -15.23 -4.13 10.64
C GLN A 288 -13.75 -4.54 10.70
N PHE A 289 -13.49 -5.63 11.41
CA PHE A 289 -12.13 -6.09 11.70
C PHE A 289 -11.56 -7.01 10.62
N ALA A 290 -12.36 -7.36 9.62
CA ALA A 290 -11.94 -8.14 8.46
C ALA A 290 -12.51 -7.51 7.19
N ALA A 291 -11.77 -7.65 6.10
CA ALA A 291 -12.17 -7.24 4.77
C ALA A 291 -11.84 -8.35 3.75
N GLN A 292 -12.71 -8.52 2.77
CA GLN A 292 -12.53 -9.41 1.63
C GLN A 292 -12.71 -8.62 0.32
N GLY A 293 -11.96 -9.03 -0.68
CA GLY A 293 -12.02 -8.42 -2.00
C GLY A 293 -11.37 -9.25 -3.07
N VAL A 294 -11.54 -8.79 -4.30
CA VAL A 294 -11.01 -9.45 -5.49
C VAL A 294 -10.36 -8.41 -6.38
N VAL A 295 -9.17 -8.72 -6.89
CA VAL A 295 -8.59 -8.05 -8.05
C VAL A 295 -8.92 -8.88 -9.27
N LYS A 296 -9.67 -8.30 -10.21
CA LYS A 296 -10.06 -8.92 -11.45
C LYS A 296 -9.23 -8.34 -12.59
N TYR A 297 -8.42 -9.18 -13.22
CA TYR A 297 -7.62 -8.83 -14.39
C TYR A 297 -8.33 -9.25 -15.67
N LYS A 298 -8.74 -8.25 -16.47
CA LYS A 298 -9.38 -8.39 -17.78
C LYS A 298 -8.41 -8.89 -18.83
N ARG A 299 -8.06 -10.17 -18.71
CA ARG A 299 -7.01 -10.83 -19.49
C ARG A 299 -7.31 -10.78 -20.98
N LYS A 300 -8.55 -11.09 -21.37
CA LYS A 300 -9.00 -11.08 -22.77
C LYS A 300 -8.83 -9.70 -23.40
N ASP A 301 -9.26 -8.63 -22.72
CA ASP A 301 -9.16 -7.26 -23.22
C ASP A 301 -7.71 -6.82 -23.39
N PHE A 302 -6.86 -7.16 -22.41
CA PHE A 302 -5.43 -6.87 -22.46
C PHE A 302 -4.74 -7.59 -23.63
N VAL A 303 -5.01 -8.88 -23.79
CA VAL A 303 -4.52 -9.72 -24.88
C VAL A 303 -4.97 -9.19 -26.24
N ASN A 304 -6.24 -8.80 -26.35
CA ASN A 304 -6.80 -8.24 -27.58
C ASN A 304 -6.10 -6.92 -27.95
N GLU A 305 -5.83 -6.06 -26.97
CA GLU A 305 -5.14 -4.79 -27.24
C GLU A 305 -3.70 -5.01 -27.70
N ILE A 306 -2.98 -5.95 -27.10
CA ILE A 306 -1.65 -6.37 -27.58
C ILE A 306 -1.73 -6.90 -29.02
N GLY A 307 -2.72 -7.74 -29.31
CA GLY A 307 -2.96 -8.30 -30.65
C GLY A 307 -3.16 -7.19 -31.69
N LYS A 308 -3.96 -6.17 -31.38
CA LYS A 308 -4.17 -5.00 -32.24
C LYS A 308 -2.88 -4.24 -32.50
N ILE A 309 -2.04 -4.02 -31.50
CA ILE A 309 -0.75 -3.32 -31.63
C ILE A 309 0.20 -4.13 -32.52
N LEU A 310 0.29 -5.44 -32.28
CA LEU A 310 1.24 -6.32 -32.96
C LEU A 310 0.79 -6.75 -34.36
N GLY A 311 -0.50 -6.64 -34.68
CA GLY A 311 -1.05 -7.02 -35.98
C GLY A 311 -1.51 -8.47 -36.08
N LYS A 312 -1.91 -9.06 -34.96
CA LYS A 312 -2.65 -10.31 -34.94
C LYS A 312 -4.14 -10.00 -35.14
N SER A 313 -4.69 -10.43 -36.28
CA SER A 313 -6.14 -10.42 -36.57
C SER A 313 -6.81 -11.62 -35.93
#